data_AF-G4U517-F1
#
_entry.id   AF-G4U517-F1
#
_cell.length_a   1.000
_cell.length_b   1.000
_cell.length_c   1.000
_cell.angle_alpha   90.00
_cell.angle_beta   90.00
_cell.angle_gamma   90.00
#
_symmetry.space_group_name_H-M   'P 1'
#
loop_
_entity.id
_entity.type
_entity.pdbx_description
1 polymer ?
#
loop_
_entity_poly.entity_id
_entity_poly.type
_entity_poly.pdbx_seq_one_letter_code
_entity_poly.pdbx_strand_id
1 'polypeptide(L)'
;MALRKKNSTLNMANSYVLDSPQPSNLNYFWNFGSTLALCLVMQLATGITLTMHYSSHASTAFDSVEHIMRDVNFGWFIRYAHANTASFFFMCIYAHMGRNIYYGSYKTPRVLPWSMGVMIFLLLIMTAFMGYVLVFGQMSLWGATVICNLLSAIPWLGDDIVQFLWGGFKLEDPYYNMFMMLKMTAYCWNITTVNKRTYNYYMIMLFMYMYMYKLKNNMIMKINKSKLYKYMMGGQSAAVKYFNTKAAQRTNARNTMKETNNLNELYKIYIVGLMEADGWMSMSKKGKYLSYEVGMELHMRDIQLLYKIKEILGVGIMKTYKRTKSSNETYEYCKYNMRNKKHLKDVMLPMFDKYSMLTNKKYDYMRFKHHLINGTMYSENTEDYKRPLETEISTETINNMLNIDYLPYWLMGFMEKKGCFSTYSSKDQKECVLEMSQTNNKLMMEVMKEYLKFNVKVYTNKDNNSRVKITSVNDMKMLLNFMKYNPVKLLGYKKTQYKLFLKELRTMEKYSKNMKMPSNY
;
A
#
# COMPACT_ATOMS: atom_id res chain seq x y z
N MET A 1 -27.67 -17.15 -55.05
CA MET A 1 -26.52 -16.76 -54.20
C MET A 1 -27.05 -16.50 -52.79
N ALA A 2 -26.52 -17.14 -51.74
CA ALA A 2 -27.03 -16.97 -50.37
C ALA A 2 -27.01 -15.49 -49.95
N LEU A 3 -28.01 -15.05 -49.17
CA LEU A 3 -28.14 -13.66 -48.65
C LEU A 3 -26.83 -13.13 -48.06
N ARG A 4 -26.06 -14.00 -47.41
CA ARG A 4 -24.72 -13.72 -46.83
C ARG A 4 -23.67 -13.26 -47.84
N LYS A 5 -23.76 -13.68 -49.11
CA LYS A 5 -22.81 -13.31 -50.18
C LYS A 5 -23.29 -12.13 -51.04
N LYS A 6 -24.57 -11.74 -50.89
CA LYS A 6 -25.20 -10.65 -51.68
C LYS A 6 -25.07 -9.29 -51.00
N ASN A 7 -25.16 -9.23 -49.67
CA ASN A 7 -24.98 -7.99 -48.92
C ASN A 7 -23.49 -7.74 -48.63
N SER A 8 -22.99 -6.54 -48.96
CA SER A 8 -21.56 -6.18 -48.82
C SER A 8 -21.03 -6.34 -47.39
N THR A 9 -21.82 -5.97 -46.37
CA THR A 9 -21.40 -6.08 -44.96
C THR A 9 -21.37 -7.52 -44.47
N LEU A 10 -22.38 -8.31 -44.85
CA LEU A 10 -22.44 -9.74 -44.52
C LEU A 10 -21.40 -10.55 -45.28
N ASN A 11 -21.05 -10.15 -46.51
CA ASN A 11 -20.05 -10.85 -47.31
C ASN A 11 -18.64 -10.69 -46.71
N MET A 12 -18.32 -9.52 -46.17
CA MET A 12 -17.07 -9.31 -45.41
C MET A 12 -17.02 -10.20 -44.17
N ALA A 13 -18.06 -10.21 -43.34
CA ALA A 13 -18.11 -11.08 -42.16
C ALA A 13 -18.01 -12.57 -42.55
N ASN A 14 -18.68 -12.98 -43.63
CA ASN A 14 -18.64 -14.33 -44.16
C ASN A 14 -17.22 -14.73 -44.62
N SER A 15 -16.47 -13.84 -45.27
CA SER A 15 -15.08 -14.12 -45.69
C SER A 15 -14.08 -14.31 -44.55
N TYR A 16 -14.38 -13.78 -43.36
CA TYR A 16 -13.50 -13.94 -42.18
C TYR A 16 -13.92 -15.08 -41.26
N VAL A 17 -15.22 -15.40 -41.17
CA VAL A 17 -15.74 -16.39 -40.22
C VAL A 17 -15.96 -17.76 -40.86
N LEU A 18 -16.49 -17.79 -42.08
CA LEU A 18 -16.94 -19.04 -42.73
C LEU A 18 -16.04 -19.43 -43.90
N ASP A 19 -15.74 -18.49 -44.80
CA ASP A 19 -14.95 -18.73 -46.01
C ASP A 19 -13.47 -18.31 -45.81
N SER A 20 -12.96 -18.34 -44.57
CA SER A 20 -11.59 -17.91 -44.26
C SER A 20 -10.56 -18.86 -44.88
N PRO A 21 -9.54 -18.36 -45.61
CA PRO A 21 -8.53 -19.20 -46.22
C PRO A 21 -7.61 -19.79 -45.14
N GLN A 22 -7.80 -21.08 -44.83
CA GLN A 22 -6.95 -21.85 -43.92
C GLN A 22 -6.11 -22.86 -44.71
N PRO A 23 -4.86 -23.12 -44.29
CA PRO A 23 -4.06 -24.16 -44.93
C PRO A 23 -4.69 -25.54 -44.70
N SER A 24 -4.55 -26.44 -45.67
CA SER A 24 -5.07 -27.81 -45.58
C SER A 24 -4.44 -28.65 -44.47
N ASN A 25 -3.24 -28.27 -44.00
CA ASN A 25 -2.53 -28.94 -42.91
C ASN A 25 -2.60 -28.11 -41.62
N LEU A 26 -3.73 -28.22 -40.92
CA LEU A 26 -3.97 -27.55 -39.63
C LEU A 26 -3.29 -28.29 -38.49
N ASN A 27 -2.38 -27.60 -37.79
CA ASN A 27 -1.85 -28.03 -36.50
C ASN A 27 -2.45 -27.21 -35.34
N TYR A 28 -2.21 -27.65 -34.10
CA TYR A 28 -2.74 -27.00 -32.91
C TYR A 28 -2.38 -25.51 -32.78
N PHE A 29 -1.28 -25.05 -33.37
CA PHE A 29 -0.88 -23.63 -33.32
C PHE A 29 -1.82 -22.70 -34.09
N TRP A 30 -2.68 -23.22 -34.96
CA TRP A 30 -3.70 -22.42 -35.65
C TRP A 30 -4.84 -21.99 -34.72
N ASN A 31 -5.10 -22.72 -33.63
CA ASN A 31 -6.14 -22.38 -32.65
C ASN A 31 -5.83 -21.10 -31.87
N PHE A 32 -4.55 -20.71 -31.71
CA PHE A 32 -4.21 -19.49 -30.98
C PHE A 32 -4.79 -18.23 -31.61
N GLY A 33 -5.02 -18.20 -32.94
CA GLY A 33 -5.65 -17.08 -33.61
C GLY A 33 -7.11 -16.87 -33.19
N SER A 34 -7.92 -17.93 -33.20
CA SER A 34 -9.32 -17.87 -32.77
C SER A 34 -9.46 -17.67 -31.26
N THR A 35 -8.56 -18.25 -30.47
CA THR A 35 -8.52 -18.03 -29.02
C THR A 35 -8.25 -16.57 -28.67
N LEU A 36 -7.42 -15.85 -29.44
CA LEU A 36 -7.21 -14.40 -29.25
C LEU A 36 -8.49 -13.59 -29.46
N ALA A 37 -9.31 -13.95 -30.45
CA ALA A 37 -10.60 -13.29 -30.65
C ALA A 37 -11.56 -13.54 -29.47
N LEU A 38 -11.58 -14.76 -28.92
CA LEU A 38 -12.35 -15.07 -27.71
C LEU A 38 -11.85 -14.25 -26.51
N CYS A 39 -10.53 -14.20 -26.29
CA CYS A 39 -9.93 -13.39 -25.24
C CYS A 39 -10.32 -11.92 -25.37
N LEU A 40 -10.33 -11.37 -26.59
CA LEU A 40 -10.74 -9.98 -26.84
C LEU A 40 -12.18 -9.72 -26.44
N VAL A 41 -13.11 -10.61 -26.81
CA VAL A 41 -14.53 -10.48 -26.42
C VAL A 41 -14.68 -10.53 -24.90
N MET A 42 -14.02 -11.48 -24.23
CA MET A 42 -14.03 -11.57 -22.76
C MET A 42 -13.41 -10.33 -22.11
N GLN A 43 -12.31 -9.80 -22.65
CA GLN A 43 -11.64 -8.60 -22.12
C GLN A 43 -12.51 -7.35 -22.26
N LEU A 44 -13.23 -7.20 -23.38
CA LEU A 44 -14.18 -6.10 -23.58
C LEU A 44 -15.36 -6.20 -22.63
N ALA A 45 -15.99 -7.38 -22.53
CA ALA A 45 -17.14 -7.59 -21.67
C ALA A 45 -16.82 -7.31 -20.20
N THR A 46 -15.71 -7.85 -19.70
CA THR A 46 -15.27 -7.64 -18.32
C THR A 46 -14.69 -6.23 -18.08
N GLY A 47 -14.04 -5.64 -19.08
CA GLY A 47 -13.48 -4.29 -18.97
C GLY A 47 -14.55 -3.20 -18.91
N ILE A 48 -15.62 -3.34 -19.70
CA ILE A 48 -16.75 -2.43 -19.70
C ILE A 48 -17.46 -2.46 -18.34
N THR A 49 -17.72 -3.65 -17.79
CA THR A 49 -18.38 -3.79 -16.49
C THR A 49 -17.54 -3.22 -15.36
N LEU A 50 -16.23 -3.48 -15.33
CA LEU A 50 -15.33 -2.88 -14.34
C LEU A 50 -15.28 -1.35 -14.44
N THR A 51 -15.26 -0.81 -15.66
CA THR A 51 -15.20 0.64 -15.90
C THR A 51 -16.47 1.36 -15.41
N MET A 52 -17.63 0.70 -15.41
CA MET A 52 -18.86 1.30 -14.87
C MET A 52 -18.82 1.55 -13.36
N HIS A 53 -18.04 0.75 -12.62
CA HIS A 53 -17.91 0.82 -11.17
C HIS A 53 -16.62 1.51 -10.70
N TYR A 54 -15.64 1.69 -11.60
CA TYR A 54 -14.34 2.25 -11.27
C TYR A 54 -14.36 3.78 -11.31
N SER A 55 -13.84 4.40 -10.25
CA SER A 55 -13.62 5.84 -10.19
C SER A 55 -12.18 6.16 -10.56
N SER A 56 -12.09 7.16 -11.41
CA SER A 56 -10.89 7.55 -12.10
C SER A 56 -10.04 8.47 -11.19
N HIS A 57 -10.62 9.24 -10.27
CA HIS A 57 -9.86 10.24 -9.50
C HIS A 57 -8.92 9.61 -8.46
N ALA A 58 -7.69 10.13 -8.34
CA ALA A 58 -6.65 9.60 -7.44
C ALA A 58 -7.11 9.40 -5.99
N SER A 59 -7.91 10.31 -5.44
CA SER A 59 -8.47 10.22 -4.08
C SER A 59 -9.54 9.15 -3.90
N THR A 60 -10.13 8.64 -4.98
CA THR A 60 -11.24 7.67 -4.97
C THR A 60 -10.94 6.39 -5.75
N ALA A 61 -9.79 6.31 -6.41
CA ALA A 61 -9.42 5.18 -7.27
C ALA A 61 -9.28 3.91 -6.43
N PHE A 62 -8.61 4.00 -5.27
CA PHE A 62 -8.48 2.89 -4.33
C PHE A 62 -9.86 2.47 -3.78
N ASP A 63 -10.65 3.42 -3.28
CA ASP A 63 -11.98 3.16 -2.72
C ASP A 63 -12.91 2.51 -3.75
N SER A 64 -12.83 2.91 -5.03
CA SER A 64 -13.64 2.30 -6.10
C SER A 64 -13.25 0.86 -6.42
N VAL A 65 -11.96 0.51 -6.29
CA VAL A 65 -11.51 -0.88 -6.42
C VAL A 65 -11.95 -1.70 -5.21
N GLU A 66 -11.91 -1.13 -4.00
CA GLU A 66 -12.44 -1.78 -2.79
C GLU A 66 -13.95 -2.03 -2.91
N HIS A 67 -14.71 -1.05 -3.43
CA HIS A 67 -16.14 -1.17 -3.74
C HIS A 67 -16.42 -2.30 -4.75
N ILE A 68 -15.67 -2.37 -5.86
CA ILE A 68 -15.79 -3.48 -6.83
C ILE A 68 -15.54 -4.84 -6.16
N MET A 69 -14.56 -4.92 -5.26
CA MET A 69 -14.18 -6.18 -4.62
C MET A 69 -15.16 -6.64 -3.54
N ARG A 70 -15.83 -5.72 -2.85
CA ARG A 70 -16.63 -6.02 -1.64
C ARG A 70 -18.12 -5.82 -1.80
N ASP A 71 -18.53 -4.81 -2.57
CA ASP A 71 -19.92 -4.35 -2.59
C ASP A 71 -20.62 -4.63 -3.93
N VAL A 72 -19.86 -4.82 -5.01
CA VAL A 72 -20.41 -5.21 -6.32
C VAL A 72 -20.59 -6.73 -6.37
N ASN A 73 -21.82 -7.18 -6.65
CA ASN A 73 -22.14 -8.60 -6.83
C ASN A 73 -21.24 -9.22 -7.91
N PHE A 74 -20.51 -10.27 -7.56
CA PHE A 74 -19.51 -10.91 -8.41
C PHE A 74 -18.38 -9.97 -8.92
N GLY A 75 -18.22 -8.76 -8.37
CA GLY A 75 -17.19 -7.83 -8.82
C GLY A 75 -15.77 -8.34 -8.61
N TRP A 76 -15.53 -9.07 -7.52
CA TRP A 76 -14.27 -9.80 -7.30
C TRP A 76 -13.99 -10.81 -8.42
N PHE A 77 -14.99 -11.58 -8.83
CA PHE A 77 -14.87 -12.60 -9.88
C PHE A 77 -14.60 -11.95 -11.23
N ILE A 78 -15.36 -10.92 -11.60
CA ILE A 78 -15.19 -10.19 -12.85
C ILE A 78 -13.79 -9.56 -12.92
N ARG A 79 -13.27 -9.03 -11.81
CA ARG A 79 -11.92 -8.45 -11.75
C ARG A 79 -10.83 -9.49 -11.95
N TYR A 80 -10.93 -10.65 -11.31
CA TYR A 80 -9.96 -11.73 -11.52
C TYR A 80 -10.08 -12.36 -12.91
N ALA A 81 -11.30 -12.51 -13.44
CA ALA A 81 -11.51 -12.93 -14.82
C ALA A 81 -10.84 -11.96 -15.80
N HIS A 82 -11.03 -10.65 -15.65
CA HIS A 82 -10.39 -9.64 -16.51
C HIS A 82 -8.86 -9.70 -16.45
N ALA A 83 -8.28 -9.86 -15.26
CA ALA A 83 -6.83 -9.95 -15.09
C ALA A 83 -6.26 -11.26 -15.69
N ASN A 84 -6.92 -12.39 -15.43
CA ASN A 84 -6.49 -13.69 -15.94
C ASN A 84 -6.66 -13.80 -17.46
N THR A 85 -7.76 -13.26 -18.02
CA THR A 85 -7.95 -13.17 -19.47
C THR A 85 -6.88 -12.29 -20.12
N ALA A 86 -6.47 -11.19 -19.48
CA ALA A 86 -5.37 -10.36 -20.00
C ALA A 86 -4.06 -11.16 -20.07
N SER A 87 -3.68 -11.86 -19.00
CA SER A 87 -2.47 -12.70 -18.98
C SER A 87 -2.52 -13.81 -20.02
N PHE A 88 -3.68 -14.46 -20.18
CA PHE A 88 -3.88 -15.50 -21.18
C PHE A 88 -3.85 -14.94 -22.61
N PHE A 89 -4.37 -13.73 -22.84
CA PHE A 89 -4.26 -13.01 -24.10
C PHE A 89 -2.77 -12.83 -24.49
N PHE A 90 -1.93 -12.36 -23.57
CA PHE A 90 -0.50 -12.20 -23.83
C PHE A 90 0.20 -13.53 -24.13
N MET A 91 -0.13 -14.59 -23.40
CA MET A 91 0.42 -15.91 -23.69
C MET A 91 0.04 -16.38 -25.11
N CYS A 92 -1.23 -16.23 -25.50
CA CYS A 92 -1.70 -16.60 -26.83
C CYS A 92 -1.09 -15.71 -27.92
N ILE A 93 -0.88 -14.42 -27.70
CA ILE A 93 -0.34 -13.51 -28.73
C ILE A 93 1.14 -13.79 -28.97
N TYR A 94 1.91 -14.12 -27.92
CA TYR A 94 3.30 -14.54 -28.08
C TYR A 94 3.40 -15.86 -28.86
N ALA A 95 2.58 -16.86 -28.53
CA ALA A 95 2.52 -18.11 -29.28
C ALA A 95 2.09 -17.89 -30.74
N HIS A 96 1.09 -17.03 -30.97
CA HIS A 96 0.63 -16.66 -32.30
C HIS A 96 1.72 -15.94 -33.10
N MET A 97 2.46 -15.02 -32.49
CA MET A 97 3.56 -14.30 -33.12
C MET A 97 4.73 -15.23 -33.46
N GLY A 98 5.12 -16.09 -32.52
CA GLY A 98 6.16 -17.10 -32.73
C GLY A 98 5.82 -18.04 -33.89
N ARG A 99 4.56 -18.50 -33.98
CA ARG A 99 4.06 -19.27 -35.12
C ARG A 99 4.18 -18.49 -36.44
N ASN A 100 3.79 -17.22 -36.47
CA ASN A 100 3.86 -16.41 -37.68
C ASN A 100 5.32 -16.19 -38.16
N ILE A 101 6.27 -16.04 -37.22
CA ILE A 101 7.71 -15.99 -37.52
C ILE A 101 8.19 -17.34 -38.06
N TYR A 102 7.84 -18.44 -37.40
CA TYR A 102 8.22 -19.80 -37.79
C TYR A 102 7.80 -20.14 -39.23
N TYR A 103 6.58 -19.77 -39.63
CA TYR A 103 6.10 -19.95 -41.01
C TYR A 103 6.47 -18.83 -41.98
N GLY A 104 7.34 -17.90 -41.60
CA GLY A 104 7.86 -16.86 -42.50
C GLY A 104 6.80 -15.85 -42.96
N SER A 105 5.79 -15.56 -42.16
CA SER A 105 4.67 -14.67 -42.54
C SER A 105 5.09 -13.22 -42.82
N TYR A 106 6.30 -12.84 -42.42
CA TYR A 106 6.93 -11.56 -42.75
C TYR A 106 7.40 -11.45 -44.21
N LYS A 107 7.32 -12.54 -45.00
CA LYS A 107 7.66 -12.58 -46.42
C LYS A 107 6.43 -12.43 -47.32
N THR A 108 6.64 -12.00 -48.56
CA THR A 108 5.61 -11.94 -49.61
C THR A 108 4.93 -13.31 -49.78
N PRO A 109 3.59 -13.37 -49.95
CA PRO A 109 2.62 -12.27 -50.09
C PRO A 109 1.97 -11.77 -48.78
N ARG A 110 2.39 -12.26 -47.61
CA ARG A 110 1.70 -12.01 -46.32
C ARG A 110 2.24 -10.82 -45.51
N VAL A 111 3.05 -9.97 -46.14
CA VAL A 111 3.69 -8.81 -45.51
C VAL A 111 2.64 -7.86 -44.90
N LEU A 112 1.54 -7.58 -45.61
CA LEU A 112 0.50 -6.67 -45.12
C LEU A 112 -0.19 -7.19 -43.83
N PRO A 113 -0.73 -8.44 -43.79
CA PRO A 113 -1.23 -9.03 -42.54
C PRO A 113 -0.20 -9.06 -41.41
N TRP A 114 1.06 -9.34 -41.72
CA TRP A 114 2.14 -9.36 -40.74
C TRP A 114 2.40 -7.97 -40.14
N SER A 115 2.54 -6.93 -40.97
CA SER A 115 2.74 -5.55 -40.51
C SER A 115 1.57 -5.05 -39.65
N MET A 116 0.33 -5.37 -40.05
CA MET A 116 -0.85 -5.06 -39.23
C MET A 116 -0.84 -5.81 -37.90
N GLY A 117 -0.45 -7.09 -37.90
CA GLY A 117 -0.30 -7.89 -36.69
C GLY A 117 0.73 -7.34 -35.72
N VAL A 118 1.90 -6.91 -36.22
CA VAL A 118 2.95 -6.23 -35.42
C VAL A 118 2.40 -4.93 -34.82
N MET A 119 1.69 -4.12 -35.59
CA MET A 119 1.11 -2.87 -35.10
C MET A 119 0.09 -3.11 -33.99
N ILE A 120 -0.82 -4.08 -34.16
CA ILE A 120 -1.81 -4.46 -33.14
C ILE A 120 -1.12 -4.98 -31.89
N PHE A 121 -0.06 -5.77 -32.03
CA PHE A 121 0.71 -6.28 -30.90
C PHE A 121 1.35 -5.14 -30.08
N LEU A 122 1.93 -4.12 -30.73
CA LEU A 122 2.46 -2.94 -30.04
C LEU A 122 1.37 -2.15 -29.32
N LEU A 123 0.21 -1.94 -29.96
CA LEU A 123 -0.94 -1.28 -29.35
C LEU A 123 -1.47 -2.05 -28.14
N LEU A 124 -1.45 -3.38 -28.19
CA LEU A 124 -1.87 -4.24 -27.10
C LEU A 124 -0.93 -4.13 -25.90
N ILE A 125 0.39 -4.05 -26.11
CA ILE A 125 1.36 -3.78 -25.04
C ILE A 125 1.09 -2.42 -24.38
N MET A 126 0.88 -1.37 -25.18
CA MET A 126 0.57 -0.03 -24.65
C MET A 126 -0.73 -0.04 -23.81
N THR A 127 -1.76 -0.73 -24.30
CA THR A 127 -3.06 -0.83 -23.61
C THR A 127 -2.95 -1.60 -22.30
N ALA A 128 -2.14 -2.66 -22.26
CA ALA A 128 -1.91 -3.43 -21.04
C ALA A 128 -1.13 -2.64 -19.99
N PHE A 129 -0.12 -1.89 -20.42
CA PHE A 129 0.62 -0.98 -19.55
C PHE A 129 -0.30 0.08 -18.94
N MET A 130 -1.17 0.69 -19.75
CA MET A 130 -2.20 1.62 -19.28
C MET A 130 -3.10 0.99 -18.18
N GLY A 131 -3.50 -0.27 -18.36
CA GLY A 131 -4.30 -1.00 -17.38
C GLY A 131 -3.57 -1.27 -16.07
N TYR A 132 -2.26 -1.54 -16.13
CA TYR A 132 -1.42 -1.69 -14.94
C TYR A 132 -1.34 -0.39 -14.12
N VAL A 133 -1.35 0.76 -14.79
CA VAL A 133 -1.27 2.08 -14.15
C VAL A 133 -2.60 2.53 -13.52
N LEU A 134 -3.71 1.84 -13.82
CA LEU A 134 -5.05 2.22 -13.35
C LEU A 134 -5.24 2.07 -11.83
N VAL A 135 -4.58 1.10 -11.20
CA VAL A 135 -4.66 0.94 -9.74
C VAL A 135 -3.63 1.85 -9.11
N PHE A 136 -4.05 3.08 -8.76
CA PHE A 136 -3.16 4.04 -8.14
C PHE A 136 -2.57 3.48 -6.84
N GLY A 137 -1.26 3.32 -6.81
CA GLY A 137 -0.50 2.71 -5.72
C GLY A 137 0.99 2.74 -6.02
N GLN A 138 1.83 2.55 -5.00
CA GLN A 138 3.29 2.70 -5.15
C GLN A 138 3.91 1.80 -6.24
N MET A 139 3.45 0.55 -6.36
CA MET A 139 3.95 -0.38 -7.40
C MET A 139 3.62 0.09 -8.81
N SER A 140 2.41 0.62 -8.99
CA SER A 140 1.97 1.20 -10.25
C SER A 140 2.76 2.47 -10.59
N LEU A 141 3.00 3.34 -9.60
CA LEU A 141 3.82 4.54 -9.75
C LEU A 141 5.24 4.19 -10.18
N TRP A 142 5.92 3.29 -9.46
CA TRP A 142 7.30 2.89 -9.78
C TRP A 142 7.38 2.15 -11.12
N GLY A 143 6.41 1.29 -11.43
CA GLY A 143 6.33 0.64 -12.73
C GLY A 143 6.16 1.64 -13.87
N ALA A 144 5.32 2.66 -13.68
CA ALA A 144 5.15 3.74 -14.64
C ALA A 144 6.45 4.56 -14.82
N THR A 145 7.14 4.90 -13.72
CA THR A 145 8.42 5.62 -13.75
C THR A 145 9.47 4.84 -14.54
N VAL A 146 9.65 3.55 -14.26
CA VAL A 146 10.66 2.71 -14.91
C VAL A 146 10.37 2.60 -16.41
N ILE A 147 9.13 2.34 -16.80
CA ILE A 147 8.76 2.15 -18.21
C ILE A 147 8.83 3.46 -18.99
N CYS A 148 8.41 4.59 -18.41
CA CYS A 148 8.58 5.89 -19.05
C CYS A 148 10.08 6.22 -19.22
N ASN A 149 10.91 5.92 -18.22
CA ASN A 149 12.35 6.14 -18.31
C ASN A 149 13.02 5.30 -19.40
N LEU A 150 12.46 4.16 -19.84
CA LEU A 150 13.01 3.43 -20.98
C LEU A 150 12.93 4.24 -22.28
N LEU A 151 12.02 5.21 -22.38
CA LEU A 151 11.91 6.10 -23.55
C LEU A 151 13.03 7.15 -23.59
N SER A 152 13.72 7.42 -22.47
CA SER A 152 14.94 8.26 -22.46
C SER A 152 16.07 7.68 -23.29
N ALA A 153 16.03 6.37 -23.57
CA ALA A 153 17.03 5.70 -24.41
C ALA A 153 16.93 6.09 -25.89
N ILE A 154 15.88 6.80 -26.33
CA ILE A 154 15.76 7.31 -27.69
C ILE A 154 16.70 8.51 -27.85
N PRO A 155 17.71 8.46 -28.73
CA PRO A 155 18.64 9.56 -28.93
C PRO A 155 17.90 10.85 -29.34
N TRP A 156 18.37 11.99 -28.84
CA TRP A 156 17.92 13.36 -29.17
C TRP A 156 16.52 13.76 -28.66
N LEU A 157 15.56 12.83 -28.59
CA LEU A 157 14.16 13.13 -28.24
C LEU A 157 13.68 12.45 -26.95
N GLY A 158 14.44 11.51 -26.40
CA GLY A 158 14.00 10.66 -25.30
C GLY A 158 13.63 11.44 -24.04
N ASP A 159 14.48 12.38 -23.62
CA ASP A 159 14.25 13.17 -22.41
C ASP A 159 13.05 14.11 -22.54
N ASP A 160 12.87 14.74 -23.71
CA ASP A 160 11.71 15.59 -24.00
C ASP A 160 10.41 14.78 -23.99
N ILE A 161 10.43 13.55 -24.53
CA ILE A 161 9.28 12.63 -24.50
C ILE A 161 8.97 12.20 -23.07
N VAL A 162 9.99 11.89 -22.26
CA VAL A 162 9.82 11.50 -20.85
C VAL A 162 9.25 12.66 -20.04
N GLN A 163 9.79 13.87 -20.20
CA GLN A 163 9.33 15.06 -19.51
C GLN A 163 7.92 15.47 -19.97
N PHE A 164 7.62 15.30 -21.26
CA PHE A 164 6.27 15.45 -21.79
C PHE A 164 5.33 14.42 -21.18
N LEU A 165 5.73 13.14 -21.09
CA LEU A 165 4.97 12.05 -20.46
C LEU A 165 4.83 12.17 -18.94
N TRP A 166 5.72 12.93 -18.30
CA TRP A 166 5.60 13.32 -16.91
C TRP A 166 4.76 14.59 -16.74
N GLY A 167 4.66 15.49 -17.71
CA GLY A 167 4.00 16.79 -17.50
C GLY A 167 4.69 17.64 -16.41
N GLY A 168 5.99 17.40 -16.17
CA GLY A 168 6.78 18.02 -15.10
C GLY A 168 8.12 17.30 -14.85
N PHE A 169 8.89 17.73 -13.84
CA PHE A 169 10.21 17.17 -13.51
C PHE A 169 10.19 15.82 -12.77
N LYS A 170 9.03 15.41 -12.23
CA LYS A 170 8.79 14.14 -11.53
C LYS A 170 7.32 13.74 -11.62
N LEU A 171 7.03 12.50 -11.26
CA LEU A 171 5.66 12.03 -11.09
C LEU A 171 4.91 12.64 -9.88
N GLU A 172 4.26 13.82 -10.05
CA GLU A 172 3.22 14.43 -9.18
C GLU A 172 1.73 14.24 -9.58
N ASP A 173 0.78 14.55 -8.68
CA ASP A 173 -0.69 14.30 -8.76
C ASP A 173 -1.48 14.54 -10.09
N PRO A 174 -1.08 15.38 -11.09
CA PRO A 174 -1.89 15.59 -12.30
C PRO A 174 -1.98 14.41 -13.29
N TYR A 175 -1.31 13.28 -13.06
CA TYR A 175 -1.27 12.13 -14.00
C TYR A 175 -2.61 11.62 -14.47
N TYR A 176 -3.67 11.82 -13.69
CA TYR A 176 -4.97 11.35 -14.12
C TYR A 176 -5.44 12.00 -15.42
N ASN A 177 -5.12 13.28 -15.62
CA ASN A 177 -5.58 14.04 -16.77
C ASN A 177 -4.77 13.76 -18.03
N MET A 178 -3.46 13.52 -17.93
CA MET A 178 -2.63 13.28 -19.12
C MET A 178 -2.68 11.83 -19.59
N PHE A 179 -2.78 10.86 -18.67
CA PHE A 179 -3.14 9.50 -19.05
C PHE A 179 -4.60 9.42 -19.53
N MET A 180 -5.52 10.28 -19.06
CA MET A 180 -6.84 10.48 -19.71
C MET A 180 -6.74 11.17 -21.09
N MET A 181 -5.82 12.12 -21.27
CA MET A 181 -5.60 12.78 -22.54
C MET A 181 -5.01 11.80 -23.56
N LEU A 182 -4.13 10.89 -23.12
CA LEU A 182 -3.69 9.69 -23.85
C LEU A 182 -4.80 8.64 -24.03
N LYS A 183 -5.76 8.50 -23.09
CA LYS A 183 -7.00 7.73 -23.34
C LYS A 183 -7.81 8.33 -24.48
N MET A 184 -7.84 9.66 -24.63
CA MET A 184 -8.52 10.35 -25.74
C MET A 184 -7.69 10.37 -27.02
N THR A 185 -6.38 10.60 -26.97
CA THR A 185 -5.52 10.64 -28.16
C THR A 185 -5.14 9.26 -28.66
N ALA A 186 -5.09 8.19 -27.85
CA ALA A 186 -4.97 6.82 -28.38
C ALA A 186 -6.27 6.33 -29.04
N TYR A 187 -7.44 6.84 -28.60
CA TYR A 187 -8.71 6.67 -29.31
C TYR A 187 -8.83 7.60 -30.54
N CYS A 188 -8.27 8.82 -30.47
CA CYS A 188 -8.26 9.80 -31.57
C CYS A 188 -7.08 9.63 -32.54
N TRP A 189 -6.04 8.85 -32.23
CA TRP A 189 -4.99 8.45 -33.17
C TRP A 189 -5.43 7.20 -33.96
N ASN A 190 -6.74 7.03 -34.10
CA ASN A 190 -7.35 6.36 -35.24
C ASN A 190 -7.89 7.38 -36.27
N ILE A 191 -7.52 8.67 -36.19
CA ILE A 191 -8.15 9.74 -37.00
C ILE A 191 -7.30 10.27 -38.15
N THR A 192 -5.99 10.02 -38.26
CA THR A 192 -5.17 10.76 -39.26
C THR A 192 -4.44 9.98 -40.33
N THR A 193 -4.49 8.64 -40.39
CA THR A 193 -3.89 7.93 -41.53
C THR A 193 -4.71 6.71 -42.01
N VAL A 194 -5.11 6.81 -43.29
CA VAL A 194 -5.53 5.74 -44.23
C VAL A 194 -7.05 5.48 -44.43
N ASN A 195 -7.56 6.22 -45.43
CA ASN A 195 -8.50 5.84 -46.52
C ASN A 195 -10.04 5.81 -46.30
N LYS A 196 -10.74 6.37 -47.31
CA LYS A 196 -12.10 6.97 -47.30
C LYS A 196 -13.31 6.00 -47.24
N ARG A 197 -13.18 4.73 -46.81
CA ARG A 197 -14.28 3.74 -46.88
C ARG A 197 -14.76 3.12 -45.56
N THR A 198 -14.25 3.56 -44.42
CA THR A 198 -14.65 3.06 -43.08
C THR A 198 -15.45 4.08 -42.24
N TYR A 199 -15.90 5.18 -42.84
CA TYR A 199 -16.61 6.28 -42.14
C TYR A 199 -17.91 5.85 -41.42
N ASN A 200 -18.61 4.83 -41.95
CA ASN A 200 -19.91 4.41 -41.41
C ASN A 200 -19.83 3.61 -40.10
N TYR A 201 -18.72 2.92 -39.81
CA TYR A 201 -18.56 2.17 -38.57
C TYR A 201 -18.17 3.08 -37.39
N TYR A 202 -17.39 4.13 -37.67
CA TYR A 202 -16.93 5.08 -36.65
C TYR A 202 -18.02 6.06 -36.22
N MET A 203 -18.92 6.46 -37.13
CA MET A 203 -20.11 7.25 -36.77
C MET A 203 -21.07 6.47 -35.88
N ILE A 204 -21.21 5.14 -36.07
CA ILE A 204 -22.08 4.29 -35.24
C ILE A 204 -21.51 4.09 -33.83
N MET A 205 -20.19 3.90 -33.66
CA MET A 205 -19.56 3.85 -32.33
C MET A 205 -19.56 5.20 -31.61
N LEU A 206 -19.36 6.31 -32.33
CA LEU A 206 -19.48 7.67 -31.77
C LEU A 206 -20.93 7.97 -31.35
N PHE A 207 -21.92 7.56 -32.16
CA PHE A 207 -23.35 7.66 -31.81
C PHE A 207 -23.71 6.77 -30.62
N MET A 208 -23.21 5.53 -30.54
CA MET A 208 -23.41 4.67 -29.36
C MET A 208 -22.78 5.26 -28.11
N TYR A 209 -21.57 5.85 -28.20
CA TYR A 209 -20.92 6.49 -27.06
C TYR A 209 -21.66 7.75 -26.60
N MET A 210 -22.09 8.62 -27.53
CA MET A 210 -22.91 9.80 -27.19
C MET A 210 -24.29 9.41 -26.65
N TYR A 211 -24.90 8.34 -27.17
CA TYR A 211 -26.17 7.78 -26.68
C TYR A 211 -26.01 7.15 -25.29
N MET A 212 -24.91 6.46 -25.01
CA MET A 212 -24.58 5.89 -23.69
C MET A 212 -24.21 6.96 -22.65
N TYR A 213 -23.50 8.01 -23.04
CA TYR A 213 -23.23 9.17 -22.18
C TYR A 213 -24.52 9.91 -21.81
N LYS A 214 -25.45 10.05 -22.76
CA LYS A 214 -26.80 10.60 -22.53
C LYS A 214 -27.67 9.69 -21.66
N LEU A 215 -27.58 8.37 -21.82
CA LEU A 215 -28.24 7.38 -20.94
C LEU A 215 -27.70 7.39 -19.50
N LYS A 216 -26.39 7.58 -19.32
CA LYS A 216 -25.76 7.73 -17.99
C LYS A 216 -26.32 8.95 -17.24
N ASN A 217 -26.40 10.10 -17.90
CA ASN A 217 -26.97 11.31 -17.28
C ASN A 217 -28.49 11.19 -17.04
N ASN A 218 -29.22 10.48 -17.90
CA ASN A 218 -30.67 10.26 -17.72
C ASN A 218 -31.00 9.20 -16.64
N MET A 219 -30.16 8.18 -16.43
CA MET A 219 -30.34 7.22 -15.34
C MET A 219 -29.98 7.81 -13.96
N ILE A 220 -29.01 8.72 -13.90
CA ILE A 220 -28.66 9.46 -12.67
C ILE A 220 -29.82 10.38 -12.23
N MET A 221 -30.69 10.83 -13.15
CA MET A 221 -31.88 11.62 -12.82
C MET A 221 -33.09 10.79 -12.36
N LYS A 222 -33.13 9.47 -12.59
CA LYS A 222 -34.26 8.60 -12.20
C LYS A 222 -34.11 7.89 -10.86
N ILE A 223 -32.95 7.99 -10.21
CA ILE A 223 -32.80 7.54 -8.82
C ILE A 223 -33.41 8.62 -7.92
N ASN A 224 -34.58 8.30 -7.37
CA ASN A 224 -35.41 9.16 -6.53
C ASN A 224 -34.58 9.85 -5.42
N LYS A 225 -34.15 11.09 -5.68
CA LYS A 225 -33.30 11.92 -4.80
C LYS A 225 -33.90 12.15 -3.40
N SER A 226 -35.19 11.86 -3.19
CA SER A 226 -35.86 12.02 -1.90
C SER A 226 -35.50 10.95 -0.85
N LYS A 227 -35.17 9.72 -1.26
CA LYS A 227 -34.83 8.63 -0.32
C LYS A 227 -33.34 8.58 0.05
N LEU A 228 -32.44 9.01 -0.84
CA LEU A 228 -31.00 9.00 -0.57
C LEU A 228 -30.57 10.13 0.38
N TYR A 229 -31.23 11.29 0.32
CA TYR A 229 -30.90 12.45 1.18
C TYR A 229 -31.27 12.23 2.66
N LYS A 230 -32.28 11.40 2.96
CA LYS A 230 -32.75 11.17 4.33
C LYS A 230 -31.84 10.23 5.14
N TYR A 231 -31.02 9.40 4.47
CA TYR A 231 -30.04 8.53 5.13
C TYR A 231 -28.63 9.14 5.26
N MET A 232 -28.32 10.22 4.52
CA MET A 232 -27.03 10.91 4.58
C MET A 232 -27.01 12.15 5.48
N MET A 233 -28.18 12.65 5.91
CA MET A 233 -28.32 13.87 6.72
C MET A 233 -28.88 13.62 8.14
N GLY A 234 -28.59 12.45 8.70
CA GLY A 234 -28.85 12.15 10.11
C GLY A 234 -27.57 12.31 10.93
N GLY A 235 -27.11 13.54 11.16
CA GLY A 235 -26.03 13.80 12.12
C GLY A 235 -24.98 14.86 11.76
N GLN A 236 -25.30 15.87 10.94
CA GLN A 236 -24.44 17.05 10.82
C GLN A 236 -25.19 18.31 11.26
N SER A 237 -25.11 18.57 12.56
CA SER A 237 -25.25 19.94 13.07
C SER A 237 -23.96 20.71 12.79
N ALA A 238 -24.14 21.98 12.42
CA ALA A 238 -23.14 23.02 12.13
C ALA A 238 -22.60 23.06 10.69
N ALA A 239 -23.17 24.04 9.96
CA ALA A 239 -22.88 24.48 8.61
C ALA A 239 -21.39 24.77 8.32
N VAL A 240 -20.93 24.36 7.13
CA VAL A 240 -19.90 25.08 6.37
C VAL A 240 -20.37 25.22 4.92
N LYS A 241 -20.78 26.44 4.54
CA LYS A 241 -20.98 26.82 3.14
C LYS A 241 -19.63 26.80 2.44
N TYR A 242 -19.39 25.85 1.55
CA TYR A 242 -18.20 25.84 0.70
C TYR A 242 -18.35 26.87 -0.43
N PHE A 243 -17.69 28.02 -0.29
CA PHE A 243 -17.42 28.91 -1.40
C PHE A 243 -16.36 28.27 -2.30
N ASN A 244 -16.74 27.99 -3.55
CA ASN A 244 -15.95 27.24 -4.51
C ASN A 244 -15.03 28.20 -5.28
N THR A 245 -13.77 28.33 -4.87
CA THR A 245 -12.74 29.06 -5.64
C THR A 245 -11.44 28.24 -5.68
N LYS A 246 -10.68 28.35 -6.78
CA LYS A 246 -9.39 27.64 -7.02
C LYS A 246 -8.34 27.84 -5.91
N ALA A 247 -8.47 28.90 -5.11
CA ALA A 247 -7.65 29.15 -3.93
C ALA A 247 -7.93 28.12 -2.81
N ALA A 248 -9.20 27.79 -2.57
CA ALA A 248 -9.64 26.84 -1.54
C ALA A 248 -9.14 25.40 -1.81
N GLN A 249 -9.06 25.01 -3.08
CA GLN A 249 -8.54 23.69 -3.49
C GLN A 249 -7.02 23.58 -3.29
N ARG A 250 -6.25 24.65 -3.56
CA ARG A 250 -4.80 24.69 -3.30
C ARG A 250 -4.48 24.67 -1.81
N THR A 251 -5.27 25.34 -0.97
CA THR A 251 -5.15 25.23 0.49
C THR A 251 -5.46 23.82 0.98
N ASN A 252 -6.49 23.16 0.44
CA ASN A 252 -6.82 21.78 0.86
C ASN A 252 -5.75 20.76 0.44
N ALA A 253 -5.17 20.87 -0.76
CA ALA A 253 -4.06 20.02 -1.19
C ALA A 253 -2.78 20.29 -0.39
N ARG A 254 -2.46 21.56 -0.09
CA ARG A 254 -1.37 21.88 0.84
C ARG A 254 -1.63 21.34 2.23
N ASN A 255 -2.87 21.38 2.72
CA ASN A 255 -3.25 20.87 4.02
C ASN A 255 -3.16 19.34 4.08
N THR A 256 -3.60 18.60 3.06
CA THR A 256 -3.45 17.13 2.99
C THR A 256 -2.01 16.67 2.78
N MET A 257 -1.18 17.42 2.03
CA MET A 257 0.27 17.18 1.93
C MET A 257 1.00 17.52 3.24
N LYS A 258 0.56 18.58 3.95
CA LYS A 258 1.03 18.88 5.32
C LYS A 258 0.62 17.77 6.28
N GLU A 259 -0.60 17.26 6.19
CA GLU A 259 -1.15 16.20 7.03
C GLU A 259 -0.47 14.85 6.78
N THR A 260 -0.19 14.47 5.52
CA THR A 260 0.53 13.23 5.18
C THR A 260 2.01 13.32 5.54
N ASN A 261 2.67 14.46 5.33
CA ASN A 261 4.03 14.69 5.84
C ASN A 261 4.06 14.69 7.38
N ASN A 262 3.05 15.25 8.04
CA ASN A 262 2.92 15.15 9.50
C ASN A 262 2.75 13.70 9.93
N LEU A 263 1.87 12.93 9.28
CA LEU A 263 1.58 11.56 9.70
C LEU A 263 2.81 10.66 9.54
N ASN A 264 3.56 10.79 8.45
CA ASN A 264 4.82 10.07 8.28
C ASN A 264 5.84 10.46 9.36
N GLU A 265 5.93 11.75 9.72
CA GLU A 265 6.75 12.19 10.85
C GLU A 265 6.30 11.56 12.18
N LEU A 266 4.99 11.47 12.44
CA LEU A 266 4.47 10.79 13.62
C LEU A 266 4.81 9.28 13.63
N TYR A 267 4.79 8.64 12.47
CA TYR A 267 5.22 7.23 12.34
C TYR A 267 6.74 7.05 12.51
N LYS A 268 7.57 8.08 12.29
CA LYS A 268 8.99 8.03 12.67
C LYS A 268 9.16 7.99 14.19
N ILE A 269 8.37 8.78 14.92
CA ILE A 269 8.34 8.74 16.40
C ILE A 269 7.89 7.36 16.90
N TYR A 270 6.86 6.79 16.27
CA TYR A 270 6.42 5.43 16.53
C TYR A 270 7.55 4.40 16.32
N ILE A 271 8.32 4.54 15.24
CA ILE A 271 9.47 3.66 14.98
C ILE A 271 10.53 3.79 16.07
N VAL A 272 10.81 5.00 16.58
CA VAL A 272 11.74 5.19 17.71
C VAL A 272 11.28 4.39 18.92
N GLY A 273 10.01 4.51 19.33
CA GLY A 273 9.47 3.75 20.47
C GLY A 273 9.47 2.24 20.25
N LEU A 274 9.20 1.81 19.01
CA LEU A 274 9.25 0.41 18.61
C LEU A 274 10.68 -0.17 18.68
N MET A 275 11.66 0.58 18.19
CA MET A 275 13.08 0.21 18.21
C MET A 275 13.65 0.23 19.62
N GLU A 276 13.16 1.13 20.45
CA GLU A 276 13.51 1.19 21.86
C GLU A 276 13.03 -0.05 22.62
N ALA A 277 11.82 -0.53 22.32
CA ALA A 277 11.26 -1.75 22.90
C ALA A 277 12.03 -3.03 22.54
N ASP A 278 12.17 -3.35 21.24
CA ASP A 278 12.70 -4.65 20.77
C ASP A 278 13.82 -4.55 19.71
N GLY A 279 14.17 -3.34 19.26
CA GLY A 279 15.30 -3.14 18.36
C GLY A 279 16.65 -3.20 19.07
N TRP A 280 17.73 -2.98 18.34
CA TRP A 280 19.07 -2.75 18.88
C TRP A 280 19.85 -1.79 18.00
N MET A 281 20.83 -1.14 18.62
CA MET A 281 21.89 -0.39 17.94
C MET A 281 23.20 -0.93 18.48
N SER A 282 24.04 -1.46 17.60
CA SER A 282 25.25 -2.13 18.03
C SER A 282 26.43 -1.84 17.13
N MET A 283 27.59 -1.81 17.78
CA MET A 283 28.90 -1.83 17.15
C MET A 283 29.52 -3.18 17.47
N SER A 284 29.55 -4.07 16.47
CA SER A 284 30.08 -5.43 16.63
C SER A 284 31.47 -5.55 16.00
N LYS A 285 32.40 -6.21 16.69
CA LYS A 285 33.74 -6.52 16.18
C LYS A 285 33.64 -7.55 15.04
N LYS A 286 34.33 -7.30 13.92
CA LYS A 286 34.48 -8.20 12.77
C LYS A 286 35.96 -8.29 12.41
N GLY A 287 36.69 -9.16 13.10
CA GLY A 287 38.14 -9.14 13.09
C GLY A 287 38.64 -7.80 13.63
N LYS A 288 39.53 -7.13 12.88
CA LYS A 288 40.06 -5.80 13.23
C LYS A 288 39.07 -4.65 13.03
N TYR A 289 37.97 -4.88 12.29
CA TYR A 289 37.03 -3.83 11.89
C TYR A 289 35.78 -3.80 12.76
N LEU A 290 35.12 -2.64 12.76
CA LEU A 290 33.82 -2.43 13.39
C LEU A 290 32.68 -2.43 12.37
N SER A 291 31.66 -3.22 12.66
CA SER A 291 30.39 -3.22 11.94
C SER A 291 29.34 -2.47 12.76
N TYR A 292 28.78 -1.43 12.15
CA TYR A 292 27.65 -0.69 12.70
C TYR A 292 26.37 -1.32 12.21
N GLU A 293 25.48 -1.68 13.12
CA GLU A 293 24.20 -2.26 12.79
C GLU A 293 23.10 -1.68 13.67
N VAL A 294 22.05 -1.23 13.01
CA VAL A 294 20.79 -0.88 13.66
C VAL A 294 19.73 -1.81 13.09
N GLY A 295 18.93 -2.43 13.95
CA GLY A 295 17.96 -3.39 13.46
C GLY A 295 17.00 -3.87 14.52
N MET A 296 16.12 -4.76 14.09
CA MET A 296 15.18 -5.45 14.93
C MET A 296 14.88 -6.83 14.36
N GLU A 297 14.60 -7.77 15.25
CA GLU A 297 14.36 -9.17 14.94
C GLU A 297 13.05 -9.56 15.61
N LEU A 298 12.12 -10.05 14.81
CA LEU A 298 10.76 -10.38 15.25
C LEU A 298 10.38 -11.77 14.75
N HIS A 299 9.37 -12.36 15.38
CA HIS A 299 8.76 -13.58 14.88
C HIS A 299 8.18 -13.35 13.48
N MET A 300 8.12 -14.40 12.65
CA MET A 300 7.57 -14.34 11.28
C MET A 300 6.14 -13.76 11.16
N ARG A 301 5.37 -13.76 12.26
CA ARG A 301 4.02 -13.17 12.31
C ARG A 301 4.03 -11.65 12.12
N ASP A 302 5.14 -10.99 12.44
CA ASP A 302 5.34 -9.55 12.32
C ASP A 302 6.10 -9.15 11.06
N ILE A 303 6.26 -10.04 10.07
CA ILE A 303 7.00 -9.70 8.85
C ILE A 303 6.41 -8.48 8.13
N GLN A 304 5.08 -8.33 8.12
CA GLN A 304 4.39 -7.18 7.55
C GLN A 304 4.72 -5.86 8.27
N LEU A 305 4.94 -5.90 9.59
CA LEU A 305 5.36 -4.72 10.35
C LEU A 305 6.74 -4.26 9.88
N LEU A 306 7.68 -5.18 9.70
CA LEU A 306 9.02 -4.84 9.25
C LEU A 306 9.05 -4.28 7.82
N TYR A 307 8.19 -4.80 6.92
CA TYR A 307 8.04 -4.21 5.59
C TYR A 307 7.49 -2.78 5.63
N LYS A 308 6.48 -2.49 6.48
CA LYS A 308 5.97 -1.13 6.67
C LYS A 308 7.04 -0.19 7.23
N ILE A 309 7.85 -0.65 8.17
CA ILE A 309 8.98 0.14 8.71
C ILE A 309 9.98 0.45 7.60
N LYS A 310 10.36 -0.54 6.80
CA LYS A 310 11.24 -0.34 5.65
C LYS A 310 10.66 0.67 4.66
N GLU A 311 9.36 0.64 4.41
CA GLU A 311 8.66 1.59 3.54
C GLU A 311 8.74 3.02 4.09
N ILE A 312 8.44 3.21 5.38
CA ILE A 312 8.50 4.53 6.05
C ILE A 312 9.93 5.08 6.09
N LEU A 313 10.92 4.22 6.33
CA LEU A 313 12.34 4.62 6.39
C LEU A 313 12.97 4.76 5.00
N GLY A 314 12.41 4.12 3.96
CA GLY A 314 12.94 4.08 2.60
C GLY A 314 14.23 3.27 2.41
N VAL A 315 14.85 2.80 3.50
CA VAL A 315 16.16 2.11 3.52
C VAL A 315 16.14 0.88 4.43
N GLY A 316 17.16 0.03 4.28
CA GLY A 316 17.37 -1.15 5.11
C GLY A 316 17.09 -2.47 4.38
N ILE A 317 17.54 -3.56 4.99
CA ILE A 317 17.52 -4.90 4.41
C ILE A 317 16.59 -5.78 5.24
N MET A 318 15.79 -6.58 4.55
CA MET A 318 14.92 -7.60 5.13
C MET A 318 15.57 -8.97 4.98
N LYS A 319 15.54 -9.77 6.05
CA LYS A 319 15.99 -11.16 6.06
C LYS A 319 15.00 -12.03 6.79
N THR A 320 14.89 -13.29 6.39
CA THR A 320 14.13 -14.32 7.08
C THR A 320 15.03 -15.52 7.32
N TYR A 321 14.89 -16.19 8.46
CA TYR A 321 15.66 -17.37 8.79
C TYR A 321 14.91 -18.22 9.82
N LYS A 322 15.35 -19.47 9.95
CA LYS A 322 14.82 -20.41 10.94
C LYS A 322 15.86 -20.62 12.03
N ARG A 323 15.39 -20.77 13.27
CA ARG A 323 16.22 -21.11 14.42
C ARG A 323 15.66 -22.37 15.07
N THR A 324 16.48 -23.41 15.12
CA THR A 324 16.17 -24.64 15.84
C THR A 324 16.58 -24.45 17.29
N LYS A 325 15.65 -24.66 18.23
CA LYS A 325 15.98 -24.73 19.66
C LYS A 325 16.52 -26.11 20.00
N SER A 326 17.17 -26.22 21.16
CA SER A 326 17.65 -27.50 21.72
C SER A 326 16.55 -28.56 21.85
N SER A 327 15.27 -28.16 21.83
CA SER A 327 14.09 -29.02 21.85
C SER A 327 13.64 -29.55 20.49
N ASN A 328 14.45 -29.44 19.42
CA ASN A 328 14.12 -29.78 18.03
C ASN A 328 12.96 -28.99 17.39
N GLU A 329 12.39 -28.02 18.10
CA GLU A 329 11.39 -27.11 17.54
C GLU A 329 12.08 -26.04 16.68
N THR A 330 11.57 -25.86 15.46
CA THR A 330 12.04 -24.84 14.52
C THR A 330 11.10 -23.64 14.53
N TYR A 331 11.65 -22.46 14.79
CA TYR A 331 10.91 -21.20 14.79
C TYR A 331 11.41 -20.31 13.65
N GLU A 332 10.48 -19.68 12.95
CA GLU A 332 10.79 -18.76 11.86
C GLU A 332 10.82 -17.31 12.36
N TYR A 333 11.90 -16.60 12.02
CA TYR A 333 12.14 -15.22 12.38
C TYR A 333 12.34 -14.37 11.14
N CYS A 334 12.02 -13.09 11.29
CA CYS A 334 12.27 -12.05 10.31
C CYS A 334 13.09 -10.93 10.96
N LYS A 335 14.00 -10.36 10.19
CA LYS A 335 14.95 -9.35 10.67
C LYS A 335 15.00 -8.20 9.69
N TYR A 336 14.84 -7.00 10.23
CA TYR A 336 15.14 -5.75 9.54
C TYR A 336 16.47 -5.23 10.07
N ASN A 337 17.40 -4.90 9.19
CA ASN A 337 18.63 -4.24 9.62
C ASN A 337 19.18 -3.23 8.61
N MET A 338 19.93 -2.27 9.15
CA MET A 338 20.65 -1.24 8.42
C MET A 338 22.11 -1.26 8.85
N ARG A 339 22.99 -1.48 7.87
CA ARG A 339 24.46 -1.51 8.06
C ARG A 339 25.21 -0.50 7.21
N ASN A 340 24.57 0.04 6.17
CA ASN A 340 25.20 1.04 5.31
C ASN A 340 25.41 2.33 6.13
N LYS A 341 26.67 2.73 6.31
CA LYS A 341 27.05 3.91 7.10
C LYS A 341 26.40 5.19 6.59
N LYS A 342 26.23 5.33 5.26
CA LYS A 342 25.57 6.48 4.65
C LYS A 342 24.09 6.54 5.05
N HIS A 343 23.36 5.43 4.92
CA HIS A 343 21.95 5.37 5.32
C HIS A 343 21.77 5.59 6.84
N LEU A 344 22.70 5.08 7.65
CA LEU A 344 22.69 5.33 9.10
C LEU A 344 22.86 6.81 9.41
N LYS A 345 23.78 7.50 8.73
CA LYS A 345 24.04 8.94 8.92
C LYS A 345 22.90 9.82 8.37
N ASP A 346 22.36 9.49 7.21
CA ASP A 346 21.42 10.35 6.49
C ASP A 346 19.97 10.16 6.95
N VAL A 347 19.61 8.97 7.47
CA VAL A 347 18.22 8.63 7.83
C VAL A 347 18.06 8.38 9.33
N MET A 348 18.91 7.53 9.91
CA MET A 348 18.71 7.09 11.31
C MET A 348 19.16 8.14 12.32
N LEU A 349 20.34 8.74 12.15
CA LEU A 349 20.84 9.74 13.10
C LEU A 349 19.90 10.96 13.21
N PRO A 350 19.43 11.58 12.11
CA PRO A 350 18.52 12.73 12.19
C PRO A 350 17.19 12.39 12.86
N MET A 351 16.70 11.16 12.67
CA MET A 351 15.47 10.70 13.31
C MET A 351 15.62 10.61 14.83
N PHE A 352 16.65 9.95 15.33
CA PHE A 352 16.88 9.81 16.78
C PHE A 352 17.36 11.10 17.44
N ASP A 353 18.00 12.01 16.69
CA ASP A 353 18.36 13.34 17.17
C ASP A 353 17.13 14.23 17.35
N LYS A 354 16.17 14.13 16.42
CA LYS A 354 14.91 14.86 16.51
C LYS A 354 13.97 14.27 17.58
N TYR A 355 13.91 12.96 17.67
CA TYR A 355 13.06 12.23 18.61
C TYR A 355 13.92 11.31 19.47
N SER A 356 14.37 11.84 20.60
CA SER A 356 15.26 11.13 21.50
C SER A 356 14.58 9.91 22.14
N MET A 357 15.36 8.85 22.31
CA MET A 357 14.97 7.67 23.09
C MET A 357 14.79 8.01 24.56
N LEU A 358 13.75 7.47 25.18
CA LEU A 358 13.31 7.89 26.51
C LEU A 358 13.87 7.03 27.65
N THR A 359 14.35 5.83 27.34
CA THR A 359 14.89 4.85 28.28
C THR A 359 16.43 4.90 28.30
N ASN A 360 17.06 4.10 29.17
CA ASN A 360 18.52 3.95 29.23
C ASN A 360 19.16 3.49 27.90
N LYS A 361 18.36 2.98 26.94
CA LYS A 361 18.84 2.66 25.60
C LYS A 361 19.34 3.89 24.83
N LYS A 362 18.99 5.11 25.27
CA LYS A 362 19.57 6.37 24.77
C LYS A 362 21.10 6.40 24.82
N TYR A 363 21.71 5.80 25.85
CA TYR A 363 23.17 5.76 25.98
C TYR A 363 23.83 4.90 24.90
N ASP A 364 23.16 3.82 24.47
CA ASP A 364 23.64 2.99 23.36
C ASP A 364 23.67 3.79 22.05
N TYR A 365 22.65 4.62 21.83
CA TYR A 365 22.59 5.52 20.68
C TYR A 365 23.66 6.61 20.75
N MET A 366 23.86 7.25 21.91
CA MET A 366 24.90 8.28 22.07
C MET A 366 26.29 7.72 21.74
N ARG A 367 26.63 6.53 22.26
CA ARG A 367 27.88 5.85 21.93
C ARG A 367 27.95 5.50 20.44
N PHE A 368 26.88 4.93 19.89
CA PHE A 368 26.81 4.54 18.48
C PHE A 368 27.00 5.75 17.55
N LYS A 369 26.32 6.88 17.85
CA LYS A 369 26.41 8.14 17.12
C LYS A 369 27.82 8.71 17.17
N HIS A 370 28.43 8.81 18.36
CA HIS A 370 29.77 9.34 18.55
C HIS A 370 30.79 8.65 17.64
N HIS A 371 30.86 7.32 17.68
CA HIS A 371 31.81 6.57 16.85
C HIS A 371 31.46 6.56 15.36
N LEU A 372 30.17 6.56 15.00
CA LEU A 372 29.76 6.61 13.60
C LEU A 372 30.10 7.95 12.93
N ILE A 373 29.93 9.06 13.65
CA ILE A 373 30.28 10.40 13.18
C ILE A 373 31.80 10.54 13.07
N ASN A 374 32.54 10.16 14.12
CA ASN A 374 34.00 10.20 14.16
C ASN A 374 34.67 9.22 13.18
N GLY A 375 33.88 8.35 12.53
CA GLY A 375 34.39 7.44 11.52
C GLY A 375 35.24 6.31 12.08
N THR A 376 35.06 5.92 13.35
CA THR A 376 35.85 4.85 13.99
C THR A 376 35.71 3.54 13.21
N MET A 377 36.81 3.06 12.63
CA MET A 377 36.86 1.85 11.80
C MET A 377 37.35 0.62 12.57
N TYR A 378 38.31 0.81 13.48
CA TYR A 378 39.04 -0.27 14.14
C TYR A 378 38.51 -0.54 15.54
N SER A 379 38.44 -1.82 15.92
CA SER A 379 37.89 -2.23 17.23
C SER A 379 38.79 -1.93 18.41
N GLU A 380 40.09 -1.67 18.17
CA GLU A 380 41.05 -1.24 19.20
C GLU A 380 40.77 0.18 19.67
N ASN A 381 40.15 1.01 18.81
CA ASN A 381 39.84 2.41 19.07
C ASN A 381 38.47 2.59 19.75
N THR A 382 37.94 1.54 20.37
CA THR A 382 36.67 1.61 21.10
C THR A 382 36.87 1.19 22.54
N GLU A 383 36.40 2.04 23.44
CA GLU A 383 36.38 1.78 24.87
C GLU A 383 35.32 0.72 25.22
N ASP A 384 35.56 0.04 26.34
CA ASP A 384 34.58 -0.85 26.95
C ASP A 384 33.34 -0.06 27.39
N TYR A 385 32.17 -0.64 27.11
CA TYR A 385 30.90 0.02 27.36
C TYR A 385 29.93 -0.92 28.04
N LYS A 386 29.39 -0.44 29.15
CA LYS A 386 28.26 -1.04 29.84
C LYS A 386 27.17 0.03 29.93
N ARG A 387 25.96 -0.32 29.51
CA ARG A 387 24.82 0.59 29.57
C ARG A 387 24.61 1.04 31.03
N PRO A 388 24.52 2.35 31.30
CA PRO A 388 24.18 2.85 32.62
C PRO A 388 22.84 2.29 33.09
N LEU A 389 22.76 1.94 34.39
CA LEU A 389 21.50 1.59 35.03
C LEU A 389 20.73 2.87 35.38
N GLU A 390 19.41 2.78 35.41
CA GLU A 390 18.54 3.91 35.73
C GLU A 390 18.83 4.41 37.14
N THR A 391 19.16 5.69 37.28
CA THR A 391 19.23 6.37 38.57
C THR A 391 17.85 6.86 38.99
N GLU A 392 17.72 7.15 40.29
CA GLU A 392 16.49 7.33 41.07
C GLU A 392 15.27 7.95 40.36
N ILE A 393 14.10 7.36 40.63
CA ILE A 393 12.82 7.87 40.16
C ILE A 393 12.44 9.09 41.00
N SER A 394 12.72 10.29 40.48
CA SER A 394 12.19 11.54 41.06
C SER A 394 10.87 11.93 40.38
N THR A 395 10.00 12.60 41.15
CA THR A 395 8.75 13.18 40.62
C THR A 395 9.01 14.19 39.51
N GLU A 396 10.10 14.94 39.60
CA GLU A 396 10.55 15.88 38.58
C GLU A 396 10.90 15.18 37.26
N THR A 397 11.60 14.03 37.32
CA THR A 397 11.94 13.25 36.12
C THR A 397 10.69 12.74 35.41
N ILE A 398 9.68 12.28 36.16
CA ILE A 398 8.39 11.85 35.60
C ILE A 398 7.69 13.02 34.92
N ASN A 399 7.58 14.17 35.59
CA ASN A 399 6.94 15.37 35.04
C ASN A 399 7.64 15.86 33.76
N ASN A 400 8.97 15.83 33.73
CA ASN A 400 9.75 16.19 32.56
C ASN A 400 9.44 15.27 31.37
N MET A 401 9.31 13.96 31.60
CA MET A 401 8.93 13.00 30.55
C MET A 401 7.48 13.18 30.09
N LEU A 402 6.54 13.50 30.99
CA LEU A 402 5.14 13.74 30.65
C LEU A 402 4.95 14.97 29.74
N ASN A 403 5.84 15.96 29.84
CA ASN A 403 5.82 17.17 29.03
C ASN A 403 6.39 16.98 27.62
N ILE A 404 6.83 15.78 27.25
CA ILE A 404 7.36 15.50 25.91
C ILE A 404 6.21 15.41 24.90
N ASP A 405 6.16 16.36 23.96
CA ASP A 405 5.10 16.47 22.94
C ASP A 405 4.87 15.19 22.13
N TYR A 406 5.95 14.43 21.88
CA TYR A 406 5.93 13.24 21.05
C TYR A 406 5.67 11.94 21.84
N LEU A 407 5.57 12.00 23.16
CA LEU A 407 5.32 10.85 24.05
C LEU A 407 4.13 9.97 23.60
N PRO A 408 2.94 10.50 23.24
CA PRO A 408 1.81 9.66 22.82
C PRO A 408 2.11 8.78 21.60
N TYR A 409 2.90 9.29 20.64
CA TYR A 409 3.20 8.57 19.40
C TYR A 409 4.33 7.55 19.62
N TRP A 410 5.32 7.92 20.44
CA TRP A 410 6.37 7.01 20.89
C TRP A 410 5.75 5.84 21.67
N LEU A 411 4.79 6.13 22.55
CA LEU A 411 4.12 5.15 23.38
C LEU A 411 3.34 4.12 22.55
N MET A 412 2.72 4.52 21.44
CA MET A 412 2.09 3.58 20.51
C MET A 412 3.08 2.57 19.93
N GLY A 413 4.29 3.02 19.58
CA GLY A 413 5.37 2.17 19.08
C GLY A 413 5.89 1.22 20.15
N PHE A 414 6.07 1.74 21.37
CA PHE A 414 6.47 0.95 22.52
C PHE A 414 5.43 -0.14 22.87
N MET A 415 4.14 0.22 22.84
CA MET A 415 3.01 -0.69 23.08
C MET A 415 2.88 -1.79 22.02
N GLU A 416 3.25 -1.53 20.75
CA GLU A 416 3.25 -2.56 19.69
C GLU A 416 4.07 -3.79 20.09
N LYS A 417 5.13 -3.61 20.89
CA LYS A 417 6.03 -4.68 21.31
C LYS A 417 5.87 -5.10 22.75
N LYS A 418 5.89 -4.17 23.71
CA LYS A 418 5.80 -4.49 25.14
C LYS A 418 4.36 -4.62 25.66
N GLY A 419 3.37 -4.13 24.92
CA GLY A 419 1.96 -4.28 25.28
C GLY A 419 1.46 -5.70 25.05
N CYS A 420 0.64 -6.22 25.95
CA CYS A 420 -0.02 -7.51 25.84
C CYS A 420 -1.51 -7.32 26.11
N PHE A 421 -2.34 -7.60 25.09
CA PHE A 421 -3.79 -7.63 25.21
C PHE A 421 -4.23 -9.08 25.35
N SER A 422 -4.70 -9.46 26.52
CA SER A 422 -5.06 -10.84 26.81
C SER A 422 -6.41 -10.93 27.50
N THR A 423 -7.04 -12.07 27.34
CA THR A 423 -8.28 -12.44 28.01
C THR A 423 -8.06 -13.78 28.67
N TYR A 424 -8.50 -13.90 29.92
CA TYR A 424 -8.37 -15.11 30.71
C TYR A 424 -9.75 -15.51 31.20
N SER A 425 -9.98 -16.80 31.33
CA SER A 425 -11.14 -17.33 32.04
C SER A 425 -10.67 -17.74 33.44
N SER A 426 -11.16 -17.08 34.47
CA SER A 426 -10.88 -17.44 35.87
C SER A 426 -12.19 -17.72 36.58
N LYS A 427 -12.35 -18.95 37.09
CA LYS A 427 -13.53 -19.37 37.88
C LYS A 427 -14.87 -18.98 37.20
N ASP A 428 -15.03 -19.37 35.93
CA ASP A 428 -16.19 -19.07 35.06
C ASP A 428 -16.45 -17.59 34.72
N GLN A 429 -15.60 -16.68 35.20
CA GLN A 429 -15.63 -15.27 34.80
C GLN A 429 -14.49 -14.98 33.82
N LYS A 430 -14.84 -14.42 32.66
CA LYS A 430 -13.85 -13.92 31.71
C LYS A 430 -13.36 -12.54 32.14
N GLU A 431 -12.05 -12.39 32.24
CA GLU A 431 -11.38 -11.14 32.53
C GLU A 431 -10.49 -10.69 31.36
N CYS A 432 -10.65 -9.44 30.96
CA CYS A 432 -9.73 -8.76 30.06
C CYS A 432 -8.59 -8.14 30.86
N VAL A 433 -7.36 -8.36 30.40
CA VAL A 433 -6.13 -7.83 30.98
C VAL A 433 -5.34 -7.13 29.90
N LEU A 434 -4.89 -5.91 30.19
CA LEU A 434 -3.75 -5.33 29.49
C LEU A 434 -2.56 -5.38 30.45
N GLU A 435 -1.46 -5.94 29.96
CA GLU A 435 -0.18 -5.94 30.66
C GLU A 435 0.91 -5.31 29.79
N MET A 436 1.74 -4.49 30.39
CA MET A 436 2.97 -3.98 29.80
C MET A 436 4.11 -4.27 30.75
N SER A 437 5.25 -4.71 30.22
CA SER A 437 6.42 -5.01 31.04
C SER A 437 7.72 -4.60 30.37
N GLN A 438 8.68 -4.18 31.20
CA GLN A 438 10.03 -3.88 30.78
C GLN A 438 11.05 -4.16 31.89
N THR A 439 12.14 -4.82 31.51
CA THR A 439 13.29 -5.09 32.37
C THR A 439 14.09 -3.83 32.64
N ASN A 440 14.47 -3.59 33.90
CA ASN A 440 15.32 -2.48 34.34
C ASN A 440 14.80 -1.10 33.90
N ASN A 441 13.48 -0.93 33.81
CA ASN A 441 12.87 0.34 33.47
C ASN A 441 11.55 0.55 34.23
N LYS A 442 11.69 0.92 35.50
CA LYS A 442 10.53 1.22 36.34
C LYS A 442 10.00 2.63 36.06
N LEU A 443 10.89 3.57 35.75
CA LEU A 443 10.54 4.96 35.45
C LEU A 443 9.53 5.05 34.29
N MET A 444 9.78 4.34 33.18
CA MET A 444 8.86 4.35 32.04
C MET A 444 7.48 3.77 32.39
N MET A 445 7.42 2.75 33.24
CA MET A 445 6.15 2.18 33.69
C MET A 445 5.36 3.17 34.54
N GLU A 446 6.02 3.95 35.40
CA GLU A 446 5.38 5.02 36.18
C GLU A 446 4.92 6.17 35.28
N VAL A 447 5.76 6.64 34.34
CA VAL A 447 5.39 7.68 33.37
C VAL A 447 4.16 7.27 32.57
N MET A 448 4.10 6.03 32.10
CA MET A 448 2.95 5.51 31.36
C MET A 448 1.68 5.45 32.20
N LYS A 449 1.80 4.99 33.45
CA LYS A 449 0.69 4.95 34.40
C LYS A 449 0.14 6.36 34.63
N GLU A 450 1.00 7.35 34.87
CA GLU A 450 0.58 8.74 35.08
C GLU A 450 -0.01 9.36 33.81
N TYR A 451 0.62 9.14 32.64
CA TYR A 451 0.13 9.65 31.35
C TYR A 451 -1.27 9.13 30.99
N LEU A 452 -1.48 7.82 31.16
CA LEU A 452 -2.77 7.18 30.86
C LEU A 452 -3.76 7.26 32.04
N LYS A 453 -3.33 7.84 33.17
CA LYS A 453 -4.11 8.01 34.41
C LYS A 453 -4.66 6.69 34.95
N PHE A 454 -3.83 5.65 34.94
CA PHE A 454 -4.22 4.34 35.46
C PHE A 454 -4.15 4.31 36.98
N ASN A 455 -5.21 3.78 37.61
CA ASN A 455 -5.27 3.64 39.05
C ASN A 455 -4.73 2.27 39.52
N VAL A 456 -3.50 1.93 39.09
CA VAL A 456 -2.82 0.68 39.44
C VAL A 456 -1.40 0.94 39.92
N LYS A 457 -0.87 0.03 40.74
CA LYS A 457 0.53 0.11 41.18
C LYS A 457 1.44 -0.53 40.12
N VAL A 458 2.58 0.10 39.86
CA VAL A 458 3.67 -0.55 39.11
C VAL A 458 4.29 -1.60 40.02
N TYR A 459 4.35 -2.84 39.54
CA TYR A 459 4.95 -3.95 40.27
C TYR A 459 6.31 -4.28 39.65
N THR A 460 7.33 -4.56 40.46
CA THR A 460 8.66 -5.00 40.00
C THR A 460 8.97 -6.39 40.55
N ASN A 461 9.29 -7.32 39.66
CA ASN A 461 9.73 -8.68 40.01
C ASN A 461 11.18 -8.72 40.52
N LYS A 462 11.57 -9.85 41.13
CA LYS A 462 12.96 -10.11 41.58
C LYS A 462 14.01 -9.97 40.45
N ASP A 463 13.62 -10.23 39.19
CA ASP A 463 14.47 -10.05 38.01
C ASP A 463 14.51 -8.60 37.49
N ASN A 464 14.13 -7.62 38.31
CA ASN A 464 13.95 -6.21 37.94
C ASN A 464 13.04 -5.98 36.71
N ASN A 465 12.10 -6.90 36.46
CA ASN A 465 11.08 -6.69 35.45
C ASN A 465 9.91 -5.91 36.06
N SER A 466 9.72 -4.67 35.60
CA SER A 466 8.62 -3.82 36.04
C SER A 466 7.43 -3.98 35.11
N ARG A 467 6.23 -4.10 35.68
CA ARG A 467 4.98 -4.33 34.94
C ARG A 467 3.84 -3.47 35.44
N VAL A 468 3.01 -3.06 34.50
CA VAL A 468 1.71 -2.41 34.72
C VAL A 468 0.64 -3.34 34.18
N LYS A 469 -0.30 -3.73 35.04
CA LYS A 469 -1.42 -4.60 34.71
C LYS A 469 -2.72 -3.89 35.04
N ILE A 470 -3.61 -3.77 34.07
CA ILE A 470 -4.94 -3.17 34.25
C ILE A 470 -6.06 -4.16 33.94
N THR A 471 -7.10 -4.12 34.76
CA THR A 471 -8.33 -4.94 34.63
C THR A 471 -9.60 -4.16 34.97
N SER A 472 -9.47 -2.94 35.50
CA SER A 472 -10.61 -2.12 35.87
C SER A 472 -11.29 -1.55 34.62
N VAL A 473 -12.61 -1.33 34.70
CA VAL A 473 -13.38 -0.75 33.59
C VAL A 473 -12.92 0.66 33.26
N ASN A 474 -12.55 1.45 34.28
CA ASN A 474 -12.10 2.83 34.09
C ASN A 474 -10.74 2.90 33.39
N ASP A 475 -9.76 2.09 33.82
CA ASP A 475 -8.44 2.06 33.19
C ASP A 475 -8.54 1.57 31.73
N MET A 476 -9.39 0.56 31.48
CA MET A 476 -9.68 0.10 30.13
C MET A 476 -10.30 1.22 29.28
N LYS A 477 -11.23 2.01 29.82
CA LYS A 477 -11.82 3.15 29.11
C LYS A 477 -10.77 4.22 28.75
N MET A 478 -9.85 4.53 29.67
CA MET A 478 -8.76 5.48 29.41
C MET A 478 -7.84 4.98 28.29
N LEU A 479 -7.44 3.72 28.35
CA LEU A 479 -6.65 3.07 27.31
C LEU A 479 -7.36 3.12 25.95
N LEU A 480 -8.63 2.70 25.89
CA LEU A 480 -9.37 2.66 24.63
C LEU A 480 -9.54 4.05 24.01
N ASN A 481 -9.75 5.08 24.84
CA ASN A 481 -9.78 6.47 24.38
C ASN A 481 -8.42 6.90 23.82
N PHE A 482 -7.32 6.62 24.53
CA PHE A 482 -5.97 6.89 24.04
C PHE A 482 -5.74 6.24 22.67
N MET A 483 -5.99 4.94 22.54
CA MET A 483 -5.81 4.19 21.29
C MET A 483 -6.72 4.72 20.16
N LYS A 484 -7.94 5.11 20.48
CA LYS A 484 -8.92 5.62 19.50
C LYS A 484 -8.49 6.98 18.94
N TYR A 485 -8.13 7.91 19.80
CA TYR A 485 -7.83 9.29 19.40
C TYR A 485 -6.38 9.52 18.97
N ASN A 486 -5.47 8.57 19.23
CA ASN A 486 -4.10 8.67 18.72
C ASN A 486 -4.09 8.56 17.17
N PRO A 487 -3.54 9.52 16.42
CA PRO A 487 -3.46 9.46 14.96
C PRO A 487 -2.56 8.33 14.45
N VAL A 488 -1.57 7.92 15.24
CA VAL A 488 -0.73 6.75 14.95
C VAL A 488 -1.44 5.49 15.43
N LYS A 489 -1.50 4.47 14.59
CA LYS A 489 -2.13 3.18 14.91
C LYS A 489 -1.09 2.07 14.99
N LEU A 490 -1.44 1.02 15.75
CA LEU A 490 -0.71 -0.25 15.74
C LEU A 490 -0.65 -0.80 14.30
N LEU A 491 0.49 -1.36 13.91
CA LEU A 491 0.77 -1.70 12.50
C LEU A 491 0.92 -3.21 12.23
N GLY A 492 1.36 -3.98 13.23
CA GLY A 492 1.74 -5.39 13.10
C GLY A 492 0.73 -6.36 13.71
N TYR A 493 1.24 -7.49 14.21
CA TYR A 493 0.41 -8.50 14.87
C TYR A 493 -0.32 -7.95 16.10
N LYS A 494 0.25 -6.95 16.78
CA LYS A 494 -0.40 -6.32 17.94
C LYS A 494 -1.72 -5.65 17.56
N LYS A 495 -1.83 -5.11 16.35
CA LYS A 495 -3.11 -4.58 15.81
C LYS A 495 -4.17 -5.68 15.78
N THR A 496 -3.82 -6.87 15.28
CA THR A 496 -4.73 -8.01 15.22
C THR A 496 -5.10 -8.49 16.61
N GLN A 497 -4.12 -8.60 17.53
CA GLN A 497 -4.38 -8.95 18.93
C GLN A 497 -5.36 -7.96 19.58
N TYR A 498 -5.16 -6.66 19.37
CA TYR A 498 -6.03 -5.61 19.89
C TYR A 498 -7.45 -5.68 19.30
N LYS A 499 -7.60 -5.98 18.00
CA LYS A 499 -8.92 -6.15 17.37
C LYS A 499 -9.69 -7.35 17.92
N LEU A 500 -9.00 -8.47 18.13
CA LEU A 500 -9.59 -9.66 18.76
C LEU A 500 -9.98 -9.36 20.21
N PHE A 501 -9.10 -8.69 20.95
CA PHE A 501 -9.37 -8.22 22.29
C PHE A 501 -10.62 -7.32 22.36
N LEU A 502 -10.76 -6.35 21.45
CA LEU A 502 -11.97 -5.52 21.35
C LEU A 502 -13.24 -6.33 21.08
N LYS A 503 -13.14 -7.39 20.26
CA LYS A 503 -14.29 -8.26 19.95
C LYS A 503 -14.76 -9.00 21.20
N GLU A 504 -13.84 -9.58 21.97
CA GLU A 504 -14.15 -10.28 23.22
C GLU A 504 -14.65 -9.33 24.30
N LEU A 505 -14.07 -8.15 24.36
CA LEU A 505 -14.43 -7.15 25.34
C LEU A 505 -15.88 -6.63 25.12
N ARG A 506 -16.39 -6.66 23.88
CA ARG A 506 -17.81 -6.39 23.56
C ARG A 506 -18.77 -7.48 24.07
N THR A 507 -18.33 -8.72 24.21
CA THR A 507 -19.19 -9.82 24.68
C THR A 507 -19.34 -9.83 26.20
N MET A 508 -18.46 -9.14 26.92
CA MET A 508 -18.46 -9.10 28.38
C MET A 508 -19.34 -7.97 28.91
N GLU A 509 -20.37 -8.34 29.65
CA GLU A 509 -21.38 -7.41 30.18
C GLU A 509 -20.78 -6.31 31.08
N LYS A 510 -19.78 -6.68 31.91
CA LYS A 510 -19.00 -5.76 32.77
C LYS A 510 -18.48 -4.55 32.00
N TYR A 511 -18.05 -4.76 30.76
CA TYR A 511 -17.44 -3.72 29.93
C TYR A 511 -18.44 -3.10 28.95
N SER A 512 -19.26 -3.91 28.28
CA SER A 512 -20.18 -3.43 27.23
C SER A 512 -21.25 -2.46 27.75
N LYS A 513 -21.76 -2.66 28.97
CA LYS A 513 -22.73 -1.75 29.59
C LYS A 513 -22.13 -0.41 30.01
N ASN A 514 -20.85 -0.41 30.38
CA ASN A 514 -20.21 0.72 31.06
C ASN A 514 -19.34 1.59 30.14
N MET A 515 -19.09 1.16 28.89
CA MET A 515 -18.34 1.96 27.93
C MET A 515 -18.75 1.73 26.47
N LYS A 516 -18.74 2.82 25.69
CA LYS A 516 -18.96 2.77 24.24
C LYS A 516 -17.69 2.26 23.54
N MET A 517 -17.77 1.05 23.00
CA MET A 517 -16.65 0.45 22.28
C MET A 517 -16.46 1.10 20.91
N PRO A 518 -15.22 1.39 20.50
CA PRO A 518 -14.96 1.84 19.12
C PRO A 518 -15.34 0.71 18.15
N SER A 519 -16.14 1.02 17.13
CA SER A 519 -16.51 0.08 16.06
C SER A 519 -15.36 -0.13 15.07
N ASN A 520 -14.58 0.93 14.78
CA ASN A 520 -13.50 0.96 13.80
C ASN A 520 -12.14 1.30 14.46
N TYR A 521 -11.08 0.57 14.05
CA TYR A 521 -9.67 0.79 14.43
C TYR A 521 -8.69 0.39 13.32
#